data_AF-A0A2M8AEV1-F1
#
_entry.id   AF-A0A2M8AEV1-F1
#
_cell.length_a   1.000
_cell.length_b   1.000
_cell.length_c   1.000
_cell.angle_alpha   90.00
_cell.angle_beta   90.00
_cell.angle_gamma   90.00
#
_symmetry.space_group_name_H-M   'P 1'
#
loop_
_entity.id
_entity.type
_entity.pdbx_description
1 polymer ?
#
loop_
_entity_poly.entity_id
_entity_poly.type
_entity_poly.pdbx_seq_one_letter_code
_entity_poly.pdbx_strand_id
1 'polypeptide(L)' 'MIKEPEHKDLKDRTKKFSIRVINMVKQLDNTLGDREIGRQLIRSGMSVGANTRAAFRGRSKKEFVAK' A
#
# COMPACT_ATOMS: atom_id res chain seq x y z
N MET A 1 -24.75 -2.91 19.83
CA MET A 1 -23.93 -3.63 18.84
C MET A 1 -23.31 -2.59 17.92
N ILE A 2 -22.05 -2.20 18.17
CA ILE A 2 -21.34 -1.23 17.32
C ILE A 2 -21.07 -1.95 15.99
N LYS A 3 -21.68 -1.44 14.91
CA LYS A 3 -21.44 -1.92 13.55
C LYS A 3 -19.96 -1.65 13.24
N GLU A 4 -19.15 -2.70 13.14
CA GLU A 4 -17.80 -2.63 12.55
C GLU A 4 -17.92 -1.90 11.20
N PRO A 5 -17.22 -0.78 10.97
CA PRO A 5 -17.27 -0.11 9.68
C PRO A 5 -16.65 -1.05 8.64
N GLU A 6 -17.28 -1.14 7.49
CA GLU A 6 -16.88 -2.02 6.39
C GLU A 6 -15.56 -1.51 5.75
N HIS A 7 -14.45 -1.60 6.45
CA HIS A 7 -13.11 -1.21 6.00
C HIS A 7 -12.52 -2.12 4.90
N LYS A 8 -13.33 -3.06 4.38
CA LYS A 8 -12.97 -3.96 3.29
C LYS A 8 -12.58 -3.20 2.03
N ASP A 9 -13.31 -2.13 1.68
CA ASP A 9 -13.06 -1.37 0.44
C ASP A 9 -11.63 -0.82 0.38
N LEU A 10 -11.20 -0.09 1.41
CA LEU A 10 -9.86 0.53 1.41
C LEU A 10 -8.74 -0.53 1.48
N LYS A 11 -8.93 -1.59 2.26
CA LYS A 11 -7.97 -2.70 2.34
C LYS A 11 -7.80 -3.39 0.99
N ASP A 12 -8.89 -3.63 0.27
CA ASP A 12 -8.87 -4.27 -1.04
C ASP A 12 -8.31 -3.35 -2.12
N ARG A 13 -8.66 -2.06 -2.08
CA ARG A 13 -8.11 -1.05 -3.01
C ARG A 13 -6.61 -0.87 -2.84
N THR A 14 -6.10 -0.80 -1.62
CA THR A 14 -4.67 -0.68 -1.37
C THR A 14 -3.90 -1.95 -1.76
N LYS A 15 -4.48 -3.14 -1.54
CA LYS A 15 -3.92 -4.40 -2.07
C LYS A 15 -3.85 -4.40 -3.61
N LYS A 16 -4.95 -4.04 -4.28
CA LYS A 16 -5.01 -3.94 -5.75
C LYS A 16 -3.99 -2.93 -6.27
N PHE A 17 -3.85 -1.78 -5.60
CA PHE A 17 -2.86 -0.77 -5.94
C PHE A 17 -1.44 -1.33 -5.88
N SER A 18 -1.06 -2.02 -4.80
CA SER A 18 0.27 -2.64 -4.68
C SER A 18 0.55 -3.66 -5.80
N ILE A 19 -0.45 -4.47 -6.18
CA ILE A 19 -0.32 -5.41 -7.31
C ILE A 19 -0.11 -4.66 -8.63
N ARG A 20 -0.84 -3.56 -8.86
CA ARG A 20 -0.64 -2.73 -10.07
C ARG A 20 0.76 -2.13 -10.14
N VAL A 21 1.31 -1.66 -9.02
CA VAL A 21 2.69 -1.15 -8.98
C VAL A 21 3.69 -2.23 -9.37
N ILE A 22 3.55 -3.44 -8.83
CA ILE A 22 4.40 -4.58 -9.20
C ILE A 22 4.28 -4.86 -10.71
N ASN A 23 3.07 -4.91 -11.24
CA ASN A 23 2.84 -5.18 -12.65
C ASN A 23 3.41 -4.07 -13.55
N MET A 24 3.31 -2.81 -13.16
CA MET A 24 3.93 -1.69 -13.86
C MET A 24 5.45 -1.83 -13.90
N VAL A 25 6.09 -2.09 -12.74
CA VAL A 25 7.56 -2.23 -12.67
C VAL A 25 8.05 -3.41 -13.50
N LYS A 26 7.27 -4.49 -13.64
CA LYS A 26 7.58 -5.61 -14.54
C LYS A 26 7.57 -5.26 -16.02
N GLN A 27 6.93 -4.16 -16.42
CA GLN A 27 6.91 -3.69 -17.81
C GLN A 27 8.05 -2.71 -18.12
N LEU A 28 8.83 -2.29 -17.12
CA LEU A 28 9.98 -1.42 -17.36
C LEU A 28 11.11 -2.20 -18.03
N ASP A 29 11.90 -1.51 -18.83
CA ASP A 29 13.12 -2.07 -19.40
C ASP A 29 14.17 -2.35 -18.32
N ASN A 30 15.21 -3.08 -18.68
CA ASN A 30 16.24 -3.51 -17.74
C ASN A 30 17.42 -2.52 -17.63
N THR A 31 17.14 -1.22 -17.85
CA THR A 31 18.15 -0.17 -17.75
C THR A 31 18.51 0.13 -16.29
N LEU A 32 19.63 0.79 -16.05
CA LEU A 32 20.00 1.22 -14.70
C LEU A 32 18.94 2.16 -14.10
N GLY A 33 18.44 3.11 -14.89
CA GLY A 33 17.44 4.08 -14.46
C GLY A 33 16.11 3.40 -14.08
N ASP A 34 15.64 2.48 -14.92
CA ASP A 34 14.40 1.75 -14.69
C ASP A 34 14.46 0.84 -13.47
N ARG A 35 15.61 0.22 -13.21
CA ARG A 35 15.83 -0.57 -11.98
C ARG A 35 15.74 0.30 -10.73
N GLU A 36 16.35 1.48 -10.73
CA GLU A 36 16.31 2.38 -9.58
C GLU A 36 14.90 2.94 -9.35
N ILE A 37 14.23 3.39 -10.41
CA ILE A 37 12.85 3.86 -10.34
C ILE A 37 11.93 2.71 -9.88
N GLY A 38 12.08 1.52 -10.45
CA GLY A 38 11.30 0.34 -10.08
C GLY A 38 11.45 -0.04 -8.60
N ARG A 39 12.67 0.02 -8.05
CA ARG A 39 12.92 -0.20 -6.62
C ARG A 39 12.21 0.84 -5.75
N GLN A 40 12.28 2.12 -6.12
CA GLN A 40 11.60 3.20 -5.40
C GLN A 40 10.08 3.01 -5.44
N LEU A 41 9.52 2.71 -6.61
CA LEU A 41 8.10 2.46 -6.82
C LEU A 41 7.60 1.26 -6.02
N ILE A 42 8.30 0.13 -6.03
CA ILE A 42 7.91 -1.04 -5.22
C ILE A 42 7.87 -0.66 -3.74
N ARG A 43 8.91 -0.01 -3.21
CA ARG A 43 8.95 0.34 -1.77
C ARG A 43 7.81 1.29 -1.38
N SER A 44 7.59 2.36 -2.16
CA SER A 44 6.52 3.31 -1.87
C SER A 44 5.14 2.71 -2.08
N GLY A 45 4.94 1.91 -3.14
CA GLY A 45 3.68 1.25 -3.46
C GLY A 45 3.25 0.19 -2.44
N MET A 46 4.21 -0.56 -1.89
CA MET A 46 3.94 -1.54 -0.83
C MET A 46 3.68 -0.87 0.53
N SER A 47 4.32 0.29 0.77
CA SER A 47 4.13 1.09 1.99
C SER A 47 2.67 1.51 2.21
N VAL A 48 1.94 1.86 1.13
CA VAL A 48 0.53 2.26 1.22
C VAL A 48 -0.32 1.16 1.88
N GLY A 49 -0.29 -0.06 1.34
CA GLY A 49 -1.04 -1.18 1.92
C GLY A 49 -0.54 -1.62 3.30
N ALA A 50 0.76 -1.46 3.58
CA ALA A 50 1.32 -1.72 4.90
C ALA A 50 0.79 -0.74 5.95
N ASN A 51 0.83 0.57 5.66
CA ASN A 51 0.36 1.62 6.57
C ASN A 51 -1.16 1.58 6.76
N THR A 52 -1.95 1.34 5.72
CA THR A 52 -3.40 1.14 5.87
C THR A 52 -3.72 -0.03 6.82
N ARG A 53 -2.99 -1.14 6.71
CA ARG A 53 -3.15 -2.28 7.63
C ARG A 53 -2.63 -1.98 9.04
N ALA A 54 -1.61 -1.14 9.18
CA ALA A 54 -1.13 -0.70 10.48
C ALA A 54 -2.15 0.22 11.16
N ALA A 55 -2.72 1.17 10.43
CA ALA A 55 -3.77 2.08 10.90
C ALA A 55 -4.97 1.30 11.45
N PHE A 56 -5.48 0.30 10.69
CA PHE A 56 -6.60 -0.54 11.13
C PHE A 56 -6.29 -1.47 12.32
N ARG A 57 -5.01 -1.67 12.66
CA ARG A 57 -4.59 -2.41 13.87
C ARG A 57 -4.23 -1.49 15.03
N GLY A 58 -4.23 -0.17 14.81
CA GLY A 58 -3.95 0.83 15.84
C GLY A 58 -4.99 0.75 16.96
N ARG A 59 -4.53 0.96 18.19
CA ARG A 59 -5.35 0.86 19.41
C ARG A 59 -5.98 2.19 19.81
N SER A 60 -5.67 3.27 19.08
CA SER A 60 -6.20 4.61 19.35
C SER A 60 -6.40 5.39 18.06
N LYS A 61 -7.24 6.43 18.12
CA LYS A 61 -7.40 7.38 17.02
C LYS A 61 -6.09 8.07 16.64
N LYS A 62 -5.21 8.33 17.63
CA LYS A 62 -3.88 8.91 17.38
C LYS A 62 -2.99 7.96 16.59
N GLU A 63 -2.98 6.68 16.94
CA GLU A 63 -2.25 5.65 16.18
C GLU A 63 -2.79 5.44 14.77
N PHE A 64 -4.12 5.52 14.60
CA PHE A 64 -4.75 5.44 13.29
C PHE A 64 -4.32 6.59 12.37
N VAL A 65 -4.31 7.84 12.87
CA VAL A 65 -3.96 9.04 12.08
C VAL A 65 -2.45 9.14 11.80
N ALA A 66 -1.61 8.56 12.66
CA ALA A 66 -0.16 8.59 12.51
C ALA A 66 0.39 7.63 11.43
N LYS A 67 -0.47 6.95 10.68
CA LYS A 67 -0.13 5.95 9.66
C LYS A 67 -0.76 6.33 8.32
#